data_AF-A0A2W0FEL0-F1
#
_entry.id   AF-A0A2W0FEL0-F1
#
_cell.length_a   1.000
_cell.length_b   1.000
_cell.length_c   1.000
_cell.angle_alpha   90.00
_cell.angle_beta   90.00
_cell.angle_gamma   90.00
#
_symmetry.space_group_name_H-M   'P 1'
#
loop_
_entity.id
_entity.type
_entity.pdbx_description
1 polymer ?
#
loop_
_entity_poly.entity_id
_entity_poly.type
_entity_poly.pdbx_seq_one_letter_code
_entity_poly.pdbx_strand_id
1 'polypeptide(L)'
;MKNTDLSHLILNDHARIEAAISTGAAWEVWFQVEFLILLRSVHVAAAREVPYPAPNQALRLDVLAQHNVENYAIELKVESATNAGNKLLAETQKDIDKLTQYTDPVAARWAVALGYSDVAKRGLRDFANTHKGRVIYQESGALGCMIATV
;
A
#
# COMPACT_ATOMS: atom_id res chain seq x y z
N MET A 1 -12.61 -6.40 5.96
CA MET A 1 -11.18 -6.52 6.31
C MET A 1 -10.77 -5.19 6.92
N LYS A 2 -10.06 -5.19 8.04
CA LYS A 2 -9.53 -3.95 8.63
C LYS A 2 -8.16 -3.64 8.02
N ASN A 3 -7.75 -2.37 8.04
CA ASN A 3 -6.41 -1.98 7.64
C ASN A 3 -5.32 -2.67 8.50
N THR A 4 -5.59 -2.94 9.78
CA THR A 4 -4.69 -3.73 10.64
C THR A 4 -4.51 -5.17 10.14
N ASP A 5 -5.57 -5.79 9.62
CA ASP A 5 -5.50 -7.16 9.08
C ASP A 5 -4.64 -7.18 7.81
N LEU A 6 -4.81 -6.16 6.94
CA LEU A 6 -4.01 -6.01 5.73
C LEU A 6 -2.53 -5.77 6.04
N SER A 7 -2.25 -4.89 7.00
CA SER A 7 -0.89 -4.60 7.44
C SER A 7 -0.22 -5.86 8.01
N HIS A 8 -0.93 -6.64 8.84
CA HIS A 8 -0.42 -7.93 9.33
C HIS A 8 -0.17 -8.93 8.20
N LEU A 9 -1.07 -9.02 7.22
CA LEU A 9 -0.90 -9.90 6.06
C LEU A 9 0.41 -9.58 5.30
N ILE A 10 0.67 -8.29 5.05
CA ILE A 10 1.90 -7.84 4.37
C ILE A 10 3.13 -8.13 5.24
N LEU A 11 3.08 -7.73 6.51
CA LEU A 11 4.22 -7.84 7.43
C LEU A 11 4.56 -9.28 7.83
N ASN A 12 3.66 -10.23 7.63
CA ASN A 12 3.96 -11.66 7.82
C ASN A 12 4.91 -12.21 6.75
N ASP A 13 5.00 -11.58 5.57
CA ASP A 13 5.94 -11.96 4.50
C ASP A 13 7.16 -11.02 4.43
N HIS A 14 7.48 -10.33 5.54
CA HIS A 14 8.50 -9.28 5.58
C HIS A 14 9.87 -9.76 5.06
N ALA A 15 10.31 -10.98 5.39
CA ALA A 15 11.63 -11.49 4.98
C ALA A 15 11.77 -11.59 3.45
N ARG A 16 10.71 -12.02 2.75
CA ARG A 16 10.71 -12.09 1.28
C ARG A 16 10.65 -10.70 0.66
N ILE A 17 9.84 -9.81 1.23
CA ILE A 17 9.72 -8.42 0.78
C ILE A 17 11.06 -7.70 0.94
N GLU A 18 11.72 -7.83 2.08
CA GLU A 18 13.05 -7.27 2.35
C GLU A 18 14.08 -7.74 1.31
N ALA A 19 14.10 -9.04 1.01
CA ALA A 19 14.98 -9.60 -0.01
C ALA A 19 14.69 -9.02 -1.40
N ALA A 20 13.42 -8.89 -1.78
CA ALA A 20 13.03 -8.33 -3.08
C ALA A 20 13.35 -6.84 -3.21
N ILE A 21 13.15 -6.04 -2.16
CA ILE A 21 13.49 -4.61 -2.17
C ILE A 21 14.97 -4.40 -2.47
N SER A 22 15.83 -5.26 -1.91
CA SER A 22 17.28 -5.18 -2.08
C SER A 22 17.73 -5.39 -3.54
N THR A 23 16.90 -5.96 -4.41
CA THR A 23 17.24 -6.16 -5.83
C THR A 23 17.05 -4.88 -6.66
N GLY A 24 16.45 -3.83 -6.10
CA GLY A 24 16.42 -2.50 -6.71
C GLY A 24 15.28 -2.28 -7.71
N ALA A 25 15.59 -2.23 -9.02
CA ALA A 25 14.68 -1.72 -10.04
C ALA A 25 13.42 -2.60 -10.23
N ALA A 26 12.32 -1.97 -10.65
CA ALA A 26 11.02 -2.61 -10.96
C ALA A 26 10.35 -3.37 -9.80
N TRP A 27 10.87 -3.25 -8.58
CA TRP A 27 10.35 -3.99 -7.44
C TRP A 27 8.93 -3.55 -7.05
N GLU A 28 8.52 -2.29 -7.27
CA GLU A 28 7.14 -1.84 -7.05
C GLU A 28 6.14 -2.66 -7.89
N VAL A 29 6.46 -2.89 -9.17
CA VAL A 29 5.64 -3.72 -10.06
C VAL A 29 5.64 -5.17 -9.60
N TRP A 30 6.79 -5.69 -9.16
CA TRP A 30 6.86 -7.03 -8.57
C TRP A 30 6.00 -7.14 -7.31
N PHE A 31 6.06 -6.14 -6.43
CA PHE A 31 5.29 -6.13 -5.19
C PHE A 31 3.79 -6.07 -5.46
N GLN A 32 3.33 -5.31 -6.46
CA GLN A 32 1.92 -5.37 -6.87
C GLN A 32 1.50 -6.82 -7.23
N VAL A 33 2.34 -7.56 -7.97
CA VAL A 33 2.06 -8.97 -8.30
C VAL A 33 2.00 -9.84 -7.05
N GLU A 34 2.98 -9.72 -6.16
CA GLU A 34 3.03 -10.54 -4.94
C GLU A 34 1.94 -10.17 -3.95
N PHE A 35 1.55 -8.91 -3.88
CA PHE A 35 0.44 -8.48 -3.05
C PHE A 35 -0.87 -9.13 -3.49
N LEU A 36 -1.10 -9.29 -4.80
CA LEU A 36 -2.23 -10.09 -5.30
C LEU A 36 -2.14 -11.56 -4.87
N ILE A 37 -0.94 -12.15 -4.84
CA ILE A 37 -0.72 -13.53 -4.39
C ILE A 37 -1.01 -13.64 -2.88
N LEU A 38 -0.53 -12.70 -2.07
CA LEU A 38 -0.79 -12.62 -0.63
C LEU A 38 -2.29 -12.51 -0.34
N LEU A 39 -3.00 -11.62 -1.01
CA LEU A 39 -4.46 -11.49 -0.88
C LEU A 39 -5.18 -12.80 -1.23
N ARG A 40 -4.80 -13.45 -2.33
CA ARG A 40 -5.40 -14.73 -2.73
C ARG A 40 -5.12 -15.86 -1.75
N SER A 41 -3.97 -15.85 -1.09
CA SER A 41 -3.62 -16.86 -0.06
C SER A 41 -4.59 -16.85 1.13
N VAL A 42 -5.28 -15.73 1.36
CA VAL A 42 -6.32 -15.56 2.38
C VAL A 42 -7.72 -15.43 1.77
N HIS A 43 -7.93 -15.98 0.57
CA HIS A 43 -9.22 -16.01 -0.13
C HIS A 43 -9.81 -14.62 -0.47
N VAL A 44 -8.96 -13.60 -0.62
CA VAL A 44 -9.36 -12.29 -1.11
C VAL A 44 -9.15 -12.25 -2.62
N ALA A 45 -10.23 -11.98 -3.38
CA ALA A 45 -10.13 -11.77 -4.81
C ALA A 45 -9.48 -10.42 -5.09
N ALA A 46 -8.65 -10.32 -6.12
CA ALA A 46 -7.95 -9.08 -6.42
C ALA A 46 -7.63 -8.94 -7.92
N ALA A 47 -7.79 -7.73 -8.42
CA ALA A 47 -7.41 -7.29 -9.75
C ALA A 47 -6.43 -6.11 -9.65
N ARG A 48 -5.54 -6.00 -10.63
CA ARG A 48 -4.50 -4.97 -10.71
C ARG A 48 -4.78 -4.01 -11.87
N GLU A 49 -4.29 -2.78 -11.76
CA GLU A 49 -4.36 -1.74 -12.81
C GLU A 49 -5.80 -1.53 -13.27
N VAL A 50 -6.73 -1.46 -12.31
CA VAL A 50 -8.16 -1.26 -12.62
C VAL A 50 -8.38 0.20 -12.98
N PRO A 51 -9.05 0.53 -14.11
CA PRO A 51 -9.38 1.90 -14.42
C PRO A 51 -10.14 2.59 -13.29
N TYR A 52 -9.78 3.84 -12.99
CA TYR A 52 -10.62 4.67 -12.15
C TYR A 52 -11.99 4.90 -12.81
N PRO A 53 -13.05 5.16 -12.03
CA PRO A 53 -14.35 5.49 -12.58
C PRO A 53 -14.33 6.84 -13.33
N ALA A 54 -15.36 7.09 -14.13
CA ALA A 54 -15.53 8.38 -14.80
C ALA A 54 -15.56 9.53 -13.77
N PRO A 55 -14.93 10.69 -14.05
CA PRO A 55 -14.26 11.08 -15.31
C PRO A 55 -12.77 10.70 -15.38
N ASN A 56 -12.23 10.00 -14.39
CA ASN A 56 -10.78 9.81 -14.20
C ASN A 56 -10.24 8.54 -14.84
N GLN A 57 -10.88 8.02 -15.89
CA GLN A 57 -10.59 6.70 -16.49
C GLN A 57 -9.19 6.57 -17.10
N ALA A 58 -8.43 7.66 -17.21
CA ALA A 58 -7.02 7.64 -17.57
C ALA A 58 -6.11 7.17 -16.41
N LEU A 59 -6.58 7.32 -15.16
CA LEU A 59 -5.90 6.80 -13.98
C LEU A 59 -6.14 5.29 -13.84
N ARG A 60 -5.23 4.64 -13.12
CA ARG A 60 -5.26 3.22 -12.81
C ARG A 60 -5.05 3.05 -11.31
N LEU A 61 -5.96 2.28 -10.71
CA LEU A 61 -5.89 1.85 -9.33
C LEU A 61 -4.95 0.64 -9.29
N ASP A 62 -3.94 0.70 -8.44
CA ASP A 62 -2.96 -0.38 -8.32
C ASP A 62 -3.66 -1.70 -8.05
N VAL A 63 -4.55 -1.75 -7.04
CA VAL A 63 -5.28 -2.95 -6.65
C VAL A 63 -6.73 -2.68 -6.26
N LEU A 64 -7.65 -3.39 -6.88
CA LEU A 64 -9.01 -3.56 -6.41
C LEU A 64 -9.13 -4.93 -5.75
N ALA A 65 -9.35 -4.95 -4.43
CA ALA A 65 -9.53 -6.18 -3.66
C ALA A 65 -11.00 -6.38 -3.29
N GLN A 66 -11.45 -7.63 -3.25
CA GLN A 66 -12.77 -8.02 -2.79
C GLN A 66 -12.66 -9.10 -1.71
N HIS A 67 -13.14 -8.78 -0.51
CA HIS A 67 -13.22 -9.71 0.60
C HIS A 67 -14.68 -9.83 1.04
N ASN A 68 -15.22 -11.05 0.94
CA ASN A 68 -16.66 -11.31 1.00
C ASN A 68 -17.39 -10.49 -0.09
N VAL A 69 -18.34 -9.64 0.29
CA VAL A 69 -19.12 -8.78 -0.63
C VAL A 69 -18.59 -7.35 -0.71
N GLU A 70 -17.50 -7.04 0.01
CA GLU A 70 -16.95 -5.69 0.11
C GLU A 70 -15.75 -5.51 -0.80
N ASN A 71 -15.72 -4.39 -1.52
CA ASN A 71 -14.59 -3.97 -2.34
C ASN A 71 -13.71 -2.97 -1.58
N TYR A 72 -12.41 -2.99 -1.86
CA TYR A 72 -11.39 -2.12 -1.26
C TYR A 72 -10.51 -1.59 -2.39
N ALA A 73 -10.41 -0.27 -2.49
CA ALA A 73 -9.53 0.39 -3.44
C ALA A 73 -8.16 0.66 -2.79
N ILE A 74 -7.09 0.14 -3.35
CA ILE A 74 -5.76 0.16 -2.74
C ILE A 74 -4.75 0.75 -3.72
N GLU A 75 -4.00 1.75 -3.25
CA GLU A 75 -2.79 2.26 -3.88
C GLU A 75 -1.57 1.78 -3.10
N LEU A 76 -0.51 1.40 -3.81
CA LEU A 76 0.71 0.85 -3.24
C LEU A 76 1.88 1.77 -3.57
N LYS A 77 2.59 2.21 -2.55
CA LYS A 77 3.85 2.92 -2.72
C LYS A 77 4.94 2.26 -1.92
N VAL A 78 6.07 2.04 -2.55
CA VAL A 78 7.09 1.24 -1.90
C VAL A 78 8.49 1.78 -2.12
N GLU A 79 9.32 1.70 -1.08
CA GLU A 79 10.68 2.26 -1.11
C GLU A 79 11.62 1.47 -2.02
N SER A 80 12.11 2.08 -3.11
CA SER A 80 13.20 1.47 -3.90
C SER A 80 14.57 1.85 -3.35
N ALA A 81 15.55 0.95 -3.56
CA ALA A 81 16.96 1.21 -3.26
C ALA A 81 17.50 2.48 -3.96
N THR A 82 16.87 2.91 -5.06
CA THR A 82 17.24 4.12 -5.83
C THR A 82 16.48 5.39 -5.42
N ASN A 83 15.43 5.27 -4.59
CA ASN A 83 14.60 6.39 -4.12
C ASN A 83 14.42 6.39 -2.59
N ALA A 84 15.41 5.85 -1.86
CA ALA A 84 15.34 5.65 -0.42
C ALA A 84 15.09 6.94 0.39
N GLY A 85 14.40 6.78 1.51
CA GLY A 85 14.14 7.81 2.51
C GLY A 85 12.88 8.65 2.26
N ASN A 86 13.04 9.97 2.31
CA ASN A 86 11.90 10.91 2.39
C ASN A 86 11.01 10.96 1.14
N LYS A 87 11.46 10.44 -0.01
CA LYS A 87 10.65 10.41 -1.23
C LYS A 87 9.43 9.49 -1.09
N LEU A 88 9.56 8.38 -0.36
CA LEU A 88 8.47 7.43 -0.15
C LEU A 88 7.21 8.13 0.38
N LEU A 89 7.37 8.93 1.43
CA LEU A 89 6.24 9.61 2.07
C LEU A 89 5.62 10.68 1.16
N ALA A 90 6.44 11.39 0.38
CA ALA A 90 5.94 12.39 -0.57
C ALA A 90 5.11 11.74 -1.68
N GLU A 91 5.57 10.62 -2.26
CA GLU A 91 4.81 9.89 -3.28
C GLU A 91 3.56 9.23 -2.68
N THR A 92 3.65 8.70 -1.46
CA THR A 92 2.48 8.14 -0.76
C THR A 92 1.39 9.20 -0.55
N GLN A 93 1.76 10.44 -0.21
CA GLN A 93 0.80 11.53 -0.08
C GLN A 93 0.09 11.85 -1.41
N LYS A 94 0.81 11.77 -2.54
CA LYS A 94 0.17 11.88 -3.85
C LYS A 94 -0.84 10.76 -4.08
N ASP A 95 -0.55 9.54 -3.65
CA ASP A 95 -1.49 8.42 -3.76
C ASP A 95 -2.71 8.56 -2.83
N ILE A 96 -2.54 9.14 -1.63
CA ILE A 96 -3.65 9.55 -0.75
C ILE A 96 -4.56 10.53 -1.47
N ASP A 97 -3.99 11.59 -2.07
CA ASP A 97 -4.77 12.59 -2.80
C ASP A 97 -5.41 12.00 -4.06
N LYS A 98 -4.70 11.12 -4.76
CA LYS A 98 -5.20 10.38 -5.95
C LYS A 98 -6.40 9.51 -5.61
N LEU A 99 -6.40 8.83 -4.47
CA LEU A 99 -7.51 7.98 -4.03
C LEU A 99 -8.82 8.74 -3.79
N THR A 100 -8.76 10.03 -3.46
CA THR A 100 -9.98 10.87 -3.36
C THR A 100 -10.76 10.94 -4.68
N GLN A 101 -10.10 10.64 -5.80
CA GLN A 101 -10.68 10.63 -7.13
C GLN A 101 -11.32 9.28 -7.52
N TYR A 102 -11.19 8.24 -6.67
CA TYR A 102 -11.83 6.94 -6.88
C TYR A 102 -13.26 6.97 -6.32
N THR A 103 -14.24 7.18 -7.19
CA THR A 103 -15.62 7.50 -6.81
C THR A 103 -16.56 6.31 -6.68
N ASP A 104 -16.17 5.13 -7.18
CA ASP A 104 -16.97 3.91 -7.07
C ASP A 104 -17.14 3.52 -5.60
N PRO A 105 -18.32 2.96 -5.23
CA PRO A 105 -18.60 2.57 -3.86
C PRO A 105 -17.70 1.41 -3.43
N VAL A 106 -16.91 1.64 -2.39
CA VAL A 106 -16.00 0.68 -1.75
C VAL A 106 -16.12 0.79 -0.23
N ALA A 107 -15.81 -0.28 0.48
CA ALA A 107 -15.82 -0.30 1.95
C ALA A 107 -14.68 0.53 2.54
N ALA A 108 -13.54 0.62 1.84
CA ALA A 108 -12.46 1.54 2.18
C ALA A 108 -11.57 1.86 0.98
N ARG A 109 -10.89 2.99 1.08
CA ARG A 109 -9.78 3.41 0.21
C ARG A 109 -8.51 3.46 1.04
N TRP A 110 -7.46 2.77 0.61
CA TRP A 110 -6.22 2.67 1.36
C TRP A 110 -5.00 3.00 0.51
N ALA A 111 -4.23 3.99 0.95
CA ALA A 111 -2.85 4.17 0.48
C ALA A 111 -1.93 3.39 1.41
N VAL A 112 -1.21 2.41 0.87
CA VAL A 112 -0.27 1.55 1.59
C VAL A 112 1.15 1.97 1.24
N ALA A 113 1.98 2.22 2.25
CA ALA A 113 3.39 2.54 2.06
C ALA A 113 4.30 1.55 2.78
N LEU A 114 5.29 1.02 2.05
CA LEU A 114 6.30 0.11 2.59
C LEU A 114 7.69 0.74 2.55
N GLY A 115 8.32 0.87 3.72
CA GLY A 115 9.68 1.40 3.86
C GLY A 115 10.57 0.44 4.64
N TYR A 116 11.82 0.28 4.23
CA TYR A 116 12.83 -0.54 4.90
C TYR A 116 13.95 0.30 5.53
N SER A 117 14.25 1.48 4.95
CA SER A 117 15.27 2.36 5.51
C SER A 117 14.78 3.03 6.79
N ASP A 118 15.72 3.33 7.70
CA ASP A 118 15.38 4.02 8.95
C ASP A 118 14.78 5.42 8.71
N VAL A 119 15.15 6.07 7.61
CA VAL A 119 14.60 7.37 7.20
C VAL A 119 13.14 7.21 6.78
N ALA A 120 12.84 6.23 5.91
CA ALA A 120 11.48 5.96 5.46
C ALA A 120 10.58 5.53 6.63
N LYS A 121 11.01 4.56 7.44
CA LYS A 121 10.29 4.10 8.63
C LYS A 121 9.97 5.24 9.59
N ARG A 122 10.94 6.13 9.86
CA ARG A 122 10.72 7.30 10.71
C ARG A 122 9.68 8.24 10.10
N GLY A 123 9.81 8.59 8.82
CA GLY A 123 8.85 9.47 8.14
C GLY A 123 7.43 8.92 8.14
N LEU A 124 7.26 7.63 7.84
CA LEU A 124 5.96 6.94 7.87
C LEU A 124 5.35 6.93 9.28
N ARG A 125 6.15 6.59 10.30
CA ARG A 125 5.72 6.58 11.70
C ARG A 125 5.31 7.96 12.20
N ASP A 126 6.11 8.98 11.88
CA ASP A 126 5.83 10.36 12.29
C ASP A 126 4.55 10.87 11.63
N PHE A 127 4.36 10.57 10.33
CA PHE A 127 3.13 10.91 9.62
C PHE A 127 1.89 10.23 10.23
N ALA A 128 1.98 8.95 10.58
CA ALA A 128 0.91 8.23 11.26
C ALA A 128 0.60 8.81 12.65
N ASN A 129 1.64 9.22 13.40
CA ASN A 129 1.48 9.88 14.70
C ASN A 129 0.80 11.25 14.62
N THR A 130 1.01 12.01 13.54
CA THR A 130 0.33 13.28 13.30
C THR A 130 -1.12 13.09 12.84
N HIS A 131 -1.44 11.98 12.17
CA HIS A 131 -2.76 11.72 11.58
C HIS A 131 -3.51 10.55 12.27
N LYS A 132 -3.41 10.50 13.60
CA LYS A 132 -4.10 9.51 14.43
C LYS A 132 -5.60 9.51 14.12
N GLY A 133 -6.14 8.32 13.84
CA GLY A 133 -7.55 8.12 13.50
C GLY A 133 -7.80 7.74 12.05
N ARG A 134 -6.93 8.16 11.12
CA ARG A 134 -7.03 7.76 9.70
C ARG A 134 -5.79 7.03 9.18
N VAL A 135 -4.69 7.04 9.91
CA VAL A 135 -3.44 6.37 9.52
C VAL A 135 -3.00 5.41 10.61
N ILE A 136 -2.60 4.20 10.20
CA ILE A 136 -1.91 3.24 11.06
C ILE A 136 -0.47 3.05 10.57
N TYR A 137 0.39 2.65 11.49
CA TYR A 137 1.76 2.26 11.19
C TYR A 137 2.15 1.06 12.05
N GLN A 138 2.76 0.05 11.44
CA GLN A 138 3.24 -1.17 12.09
C GLN A 138 4.59 -1.58 11.48
N GLU A 139 5.40 -2.32 12.24
CA GLU A 139 6.72 -2.80 11.80
C GLU A 139 6.84 -4.31 12.05
N SER A 140 7.58 -5.00 11.18
CA SER A 140 8.04 -6.39 11.37
C SER A 140 9.38 -6.57 10.66
N GLY A 141 10.35 -7.18 11.34
CA GLY A 141 11.72 -7.26 10.80
C GLY A 141 12.32 -5.88 10.50
N ALA A 142 12.82 -5.70 9.29
CA ALA A 142 13.32 -4.42 8.81
C ALA A 142 12.25 -3.57 8.10
N LEU A 143 11.03 -4.09 7.93
CA LEU A 143 9.96 -3.47 7.15
C LEU A 143 9.00 -2.68 8.04
N GLY A 144 8.72 -1.43 7.66
CA GLY A 144 7.63 -0.63 8.17
C GLY A 144 6.50 -0.52 7.15
N CYS A 145 5.26 -0.70 7.61
CA CYS A 145 4.04 -0.59 6.82
C CYS A 145 3.16 0.52 7.39
N MET A 146 2.84 1.51 6.56
CA MET A 146 1.85 2.54 6.85
C MET A 146 0.62 2.32 5.98
N ILE A 147 -0.58 2.45 6.56
CA ILE A 147 -1.83 2.44 5.79
C ILE A 147 -2.65 3.68 6.17
N ALA A 148 -2.93 4.53 5.19
CA ALA A 148 -3.81 5.68 5.32
C ALA A 148 -5.18 5.38 4.70
N THR A 149 -6.24 5.59 5.48
CA THR A 149 -7.63 5.55 5.03
C THR A 149 -8.03 6.92 4.47
N VAL A 150 -8.62 6.92 3.27
CA VAL A 150 -9.09 8.10 2.54
C VAL A 150 -10.62 8.19 2.54
#